data_AF-J9VLU4-F1
#
_entry.id   AF-J9VLU4-F1
#
_cell.length_a   1.000
_cell.length_b   1.000
_cell.length_c   1.000
_cell.angle_alpha   90.00
_cell.angle_beta   90.00
_cell.angle_gamma   90.00
#
_symmetry.space_group_name_H-M   'P 1'
#
loop_
_entity.id
_entity.type
_entity.pdbx_description
1 polymer ?
#
loop_
_entity_poly.entity_id
_entity_poly.type
_entity_poly.pdbx_seq_one_letter_code
_entity_poly.pdbx_strand_id
1 'polypeptide(L)' 'MPPSNFRFKVRATKEALNVPCAPELTNLLSCFATTGDLRHATSCADSAKALHTCMAQGKGKGGKSGSSINYLLGKIRR' A
#
# COMPACT_ATOMS: atom_id res chain seq x y z
N MET A 1 5.56 -36.46 -14.61
CA MET A 1 4.66 -36.68 -13.45
C MET A 1 5.33 -36.07 -12.22
N PRO A 2 4.70 -35.16 -11.48
CA PRO A 2 5.28 -34.64 -10.25
C PRO A 2 5.48 -35.79 -9.24
N PRO A 3 6.61 -35.86 -8.51
CA PRO A 3 6.88 -36.97 -7.61
C PRO A 3 5.89 -37.03 -6.45
N SER A 4 5.74 -38.22 -5.88
CA SER A 4 4.68 -38.63 -4.93
C SER A 4 4.53 -37.77 -3.67
N ASN A 5 5.51 -36.90 -3.36
CA ASN A 5 5.49 -35.97 -2.23
C ASN A 5 5.35 -34.49 -2.64
N PHE A 6 4.73 -34.19 -3.79
CA PHE A 6 4.45 -32.80 -4.17
C PHE A 6 3.34 -32.18 -3.32
N ARG A 7 3.60 -30.99 -2.78
CA ARG A 7 2.63 -30.17 -2.05
C ARG A 7 2.33 -28.93 -2.88
N PHE A 8 1.07 -28.80 -3.32
CA PHE A 8 0.61 -27.58 -3.98
C PHE A 8 0.53 -26.45 -2.95
N LYS A 9 1.42 -25.45 -3.11
CA LYS A 9 1.43 -24.23 -2.30
C LYS A 9 1.74 -23.05 -3.23
N VAL A 10 0.93 -22.01 -3.13
CA VAL A 10 1.17 -20.74 -3.83
C VAL A 10 2.10 -19.90 -2.95
N ARG A 11 3.08 -19.26 -3.59
CA ARG A 11 3.91 -18.25 -2.92
C ARG A 11 3.03 -17.07 -2.51
N ALA A 12 3.25 -16.53 -1.31
CA ALA A 12 2.50 -15.36 -0.87
C ALA A 12 2.74 -14.22 -1.86
N THR A 13 1.66 -13.72 -2.45
CA THR A 13 1.69 -12.49 -3.23
C THR A 13 1.79 -11.34 -2.23
N LYS A 14 2.76 -10.44 -2.44
CA LYS A 14 2.76 -9.16 -1.74
C LYS A 14 1.60 -8.37 -2.35
N GLU A 15 0.50 -8.19 -1.63
CA GLU A 15 -0.52 -7.24 -2.05
C GLU A 15 0.11 -5.85 -2.15
N ALA A 16 -0.30 -5.09 -3.18
CA ALA A 16 0.12 -3.71 -3.31
C ALA A 16 -0.27 -2.95 -2.03
N LEU A 17 0.75 -2.38 -1.37
CA LEU A 17 0.56 -1.57 -0.18
C LEU A 17 -0.28 -0.35 -0.59
N ASN A 18 -1.57 -0.37 -0.24
CA ASN A 18 -2.40 0.81 -0.40
C ASN A 18 -2.10 1.76 0.76
N VAL A 19 -1.24 2.75 0.51
CA VAL A 19 -0.91 3.79 1.48
C VAL A 19 -1.94 4.91 1.32
N PRO A 20 -2.88 5.07 2.27
CA PRO A 20 -3.79 6.21 2.23
C PRO A 20 -2.95 7.48 2.33
N CYS A 21 -3.26 8.48 1.50
CA CYS A 21 -2.56 9.77 1.41
C CYS A 21 -1.22 9.80 0.66
N ALA A 22 -0.80 8.70 0.02
CA ALA A 22 0.31 8.72 -0.93
C ALA A 22 0.17 9.77 -2.06
N PRO A 23 -0.99 9.95 -2.73
CA PRO A 23 -1.08 10.92 -3.82
C PRO A 23 -0.94 12.37 -3.33
N GLU A 24 -1.56 12.73 -2.20
CA GLU A 24 -1.46 14.07 -1.62
C GLU A 24 -0.03 14.40 -1.20
N LEU A 25 0.69 13.40 -0.67
CA LEU A 25 2.10 13.55 -0.33
C LEU A 25 2.96 13.75 -1.58
N THR A 26 2.72 12.99 -2.66
CA THR A 26 3.46 13.19 -3.92
C THR A 26 3.24 14.56 -4.53
N ASN A 27 2.02 15.11 -4.42
CA ASN A 27 1.71 16.46 -4.90
C ASN A 27 2.50 17.52 -4.13
N LEU A 28 2.58 17.37 -2.80
CA LEU A 28 3.35 18.26 -1.93
C LEU A 28 4.85 18.19 -2.23
N LEU A 29 5.39 16.98 -2.42
CA LEU A 29 6.79 16.81 -2.82
C LEU A 29 7.09 17.38 -4.20
N SER A 30 6.16 17.23 -5.15
CA SER A 30 6.29 17.84 -6.47
C SER A 30 6.31 19.36 -6.38
N CYS A 31 5.51 19.95 -5.49
CA CYS A 31 5.52 21.39 -5.26
C CYS A 31 6.85 21.87 -4.65
N PHE A 32 7.42 21.13 -3.69
CA PHE A 32 8.75 21.45 -3.17
C PHE A 32 9.86 21.29 -4.21
N ALA A 33 9.74 20.32 -5.12
CA ALA A 33 10.69 20.14 -6.20
C ALA A 33 10.66 21.30 -7.20
N THR A 34 9.48 21.88 -7.48
CA THR A 34 9.35 23.00 -8.42
C THR A 34 9.75 24.33 -7.82
N THR A 35 9.45 24.56 -6.53
CA THR A 35 9.81 25.82 -5.86
C THR A 35 11.26 25.85 -5.37
N GLY A 36 11.92 24.67 -5.29
CA GLY A 36 13.30 24.54 -4.82
C GLY A 36 13.45 24.82 -3.32
N ASP A 37 12.33 24.90 -2.59
CA ASP A 37 12.31 25.44 -1.24
C ASP A 37 11.51 24.56 -0.29
N LEU A 38 12.23 23.86 0.60
CA LEU A 38 11.65 23.01 1.66
C LEU A 38 11.15 23.84 2.87
N ARG A 39 11.42 25.15 2.87
CA ARG A 39 11.16 26.05 4.00
C ARG A 39 10.04 27.04 3.70
N HIS A 40 9.74 27.34 2.43
CA HIS A 40 8.67 28.25 2.04
C HIS A 40 7.35 27.48 1.85
N ALA A 41 6.79 27.06 2.98
CA ALA A 41 5.52 26.33 3.06
C ALA A 41 4.29 27.13 2.57
N THR A 42 4.44 28.41 2.24
CA THR A 42 3.34 29.27 1.78
C THR A 42 2.92 28.98 0.33
N SER A 43 3.85 28.69 -0.57
CA SER A 43 3.54 28.35 -1.97
C SER A 43 2.90 26.96 -2.12
N CYS A 44 3.24 26.04 -1.23
CA CYS A 44 2.70 24.67 -1.19
C CYS A 44 1.66 24.47 -0.09
N ALA A 45 1.10 25.55 0.45
CA ALA A 45 0.19 25.53 1.59
C ALA A 45 -1.08 24.71 1.32
N ASP A 46 -1.62 24.78 0.10
CA ASP A 46 -2.85 24.06 -0.24
C ASP A 46 -2.61 22.56 -0.38
N SER A 47 -1.48 22.14 -0.96
CA SER A 47 -1.05 20.73 -0.94
C SER A 47 -0.77 20.21 0.48
N ALA A 48 -0.24 21.06 1.37
CA ALA A 48 -0.03 20.72 2.78
C ALA A 48 -1.33 20.54 3.54
N LYS A 49 -2.34 21.39 3.30
CA LYS A 49 -3.67 21.24 3.88
C LYS A 49 -4.34 19.95 3.40
N ALA A 50 -4.25 19.64 2.10
CA ALA A 50 -4.83 18.41 1.53
C ALA A 50 -4.19 17.14 2.11
N LEU A 51 -2.87 17.13 2.31
CA LEU A 51 -2.20 16.03 2.99
C LEU A 51 -2.67 15.92 4.45
N HIS A 52 -2.75 17.04 5.17
CA HIS A 52 -3.16 17.05 6.57
C HIS A 52 -4.60 16.56 6.75
N THR A 53 -5.54 16.98 5.91
CA THR A 53 -6.93 16.49 5.95
C THR A 53 -7.00 15.00 5.63
N CYS A 54 -6.24 14.53 4.64
CA CYS A 54 -6.17 13.11 4.32
C CYS A 54 -5.62 12.31 5.50
N MET A 55 -4.53 12.74 6.13
CA MET A 55 -3.94 12.03 7.27
C MET A 55 -4.85 12.03 8.50
N ALA A 56 -5.61 13.11 8.71
CA ALA A 56 -6.59 13.19 9.79
C ALA A 56 -7.75 12.19 9.61
N GLN A 57 -8.15 11.91 8.37
CA GLN A 57 -9.26 10.99 8.04
C GLN A 57 -8.79 9.55 7.79
N GLY A 58 -7.57 9.39 7.27
CA GLY A 58 -7.01 8.15 6.78
C GLY A 58 -6.49 7.25 7.90
N LYS A 59 -7.37 6.65 8.70
CA LYS A 59 -7.01 5.47 9.47
C LYS A 59 -6.75 4.33 8.49
N GLY A 60 -5.48 3.93 8.35
CA GLY A 60 -5.08 2.81 7.49
C GLY A 60 -5.97 1.59 7.75
N LYS A 61 -6.64 1.09 6.71
CA LYS A 61 -7.40 -0.15 6.83
C LYS A 61 -6.42 -1.23 7.23
N GLY A 62 -6.65 -1.83 8.41
CA GLY A 62 -5.85 -2.96 8.90
C GLY A 62 -5.69 -4.02 7.82
N GLY A 63 -4.54 -4.68 7.82
CA GLY A 63 -4.18 -5.67 6.80
C GLY A 63 -5.34 -6.63 6.52
N LYS A 64 -5.64 -6.84 5.24
CA LYS A 64 -6.72 -7.77 4.86
C LYS A 64 -6.41 -9.15 5.41
N SER A 65 -7.44 -9.85 5.87
CA SER A 65 -7.32 -11.23 6.31
C SER A 65 -6.73 -12.07 5.17
N GLY A 66 -5.71 -12.86 5.47
CA GLY A 66 -4.97 -13.64 4.47
C GLY A 66 -5.88 -14.62 3.71
N SER A 67 -5.60 -14.83 2.43
CA SER A 67 -6.36 -15.78 1.60
C SER A 67 -6.21 -17.22 2.08
N SER A 68 -7.31 -17.99 2.10
CA SER A 68 -7.34 -19.41 2.49
C SER A 68 -6.89 -20.41 1.40
N ILE A 69 -6.34 -19.92 0.28
CA ILE A 69 -5.95 -20.74 -0.89
C ILE A 69 -5.02 -21.90 -0.53
N ASN A 70 -3.98 -21.66 0.28
CA ASN A 70 -3.02 -22.70 0.63
C ASN A 70 -3.63 -23.80 1.53
N TYR A 71 -4.68 -23.46 2.28
CA TYR A 71 -5.44 -24.44 3.07
C TYR A 71 -6.28 -25.33 2.14
N LEU A 72 -6.96 -24.75 1.15
CA LEU A 72 -7.78 -25.49 0.18
C LEU A 72 -6.93 -26.40 -0.72
N LEU A 73 -5.79 -25.91 -1.22
CA LEU A 73 -4.85 -26.70 -2.03
C LEU A 73 -4.26 -27.89 -1.27
N GLY A 74 -4.07 -27.76 0.05
CA GLY A 74 -3.67 -28.87 0.91
C GLY A 74 -4.74 -29.94 1.06
N LYS A 75 -6.02 -29.56 1.00
CA LYS A 75 -7.17 -30.47 1.18
C LYS A 75 -7.53 -31.26 -0.08
N ILE A 76 -7.26 -30.70 -1.26
CA ILE A 76 -7.49 -31.38 -2.56
C ILE A 76 -6.54 -32.57 -2.75
N ARG A 77 -5.45 -32.64 -1.97
CA ARG A 77 -4.52 -33.78 -1.91
C ARG A 77 -5.12 -34.98 -1.16
N ARG A 78 -6.30 -35.43 -1.59
CA ARG A 78 -6.80 -36.79 -1.38
C ARG A 78 -6.46 -37.63 -2.61
#